data_AF-A0A1F5MJ04-F1
#
_entry.id   AF-A0A1F5MJ04-F1
#
_cell.length_a   1.000
_cell.length_b   1.000
_cell.length_c   1.000
_cell.angle_alpha   90.00
_cell.angle_beta   90.00
_cell.angle_gamma   90.00
#
_symmetry.space_group_name_H-M   'P 1'
#
loop_
_entity.id
_entity.type
_entity.pdbx_description
1 polymer ?
#
loop_
_entity_poly.entity_id
_entity_poly.type
_entity_poly.pdbx_seq_one_letter_code
_entity_poly.pdbx_strand_id
1 'polypeptide(L)'
;MTADMDARRAAIATAMQQIQKTYGTGSIMRLGERAERLTTQVISTGSIAADLALGVGGLPKGRIVEIFGPEASGKTTFCLHVISEAQKKGGVAAFIDAEHALDPQRAQKIGVNLDELLISQPDTGEQGLEIAEALIRSGGIDVVVIDSVAALVPKSELEGEMGDSSMGVQARLMSQALRKLTGAVSNTNTLVIFTNQLRQKIGVMFGNPETTPGGLALKFYASVRLDIRRIENIKDGDKVIGSRHRVKVVKNKVAPPFRMAEFDMDENGISHEGELLDVGIELGILTKAGAFIRWGETLLGQGRAAAIGYLKDNPKESEKLEKDIRAAWGKKDKDGKERLVVGEEEKDEVGNGAAVVEEAG
;
A
#
# COMPACT_ATOMS: atom_id res chain seq x y z
N MET A 1 -28.35 40.04 -15.64
CA MET A 1 -27.33 39.17 -15.03
C MET A 1 -27.76 37.71 -14.94
N THR A 2 -28.99 37.41 -14.50
CA THR A 2 -29.54 36.03 -14.47
C THR A 2 -29.69 35.37 -15.85
N ALA A 3 -30.22 36.10 -16.84
CA ALA A 3 -30.40 35.57 -18.21
C ALA A 3 -29.08 35.17 -18.90
N ASP A 4 -27.96 35.86 -18.62
CA ASP A 4 -26.64 35.52 -19.17
C ASP A 4 -26.06 34.26 -18.49
N MET A 5 -26.32 34.07 -17.20
CA MET A 5 -25.92 32.84 -16.49
C MET A 5 -26.69 31.61 -16.99
N ASP A 6 -27.97 31.76 -17.30
CA ASP A 6 -28.79 30.65 -17.82
C ASP A 6 -28.40 30.27 -19.26
N ALA A 7 -28.10 31.26 -20.11
CA ALA A 7 -27.57 31.01 -21.45
C ALA A 7 -26.21 30.28 -21.43
N ARG A 8 -25.29 30.68 -20.53
CA ARG A 8 -24.00 29.99 -20.33
C ARG A 8 -24.19 28.56 -19.83
N ARG A 9 -25.11 28.33 -18.89
CA ARG A 9 -25.43 26.99 -18.38
C ARG A 9 -26.00 26.08 -19.47
N ALA A 10 -26.87 26.61 -20.32
CA ALA A 10 -27.42 25.87 -21.46
C ALA A 10 -26.33 25.50 -22.47
N ALA A 11 -25.44 26.44 -22.82
CA ALA A 11 -24.31 26.18 -23.71
C ALA A 11 -23.36 25.10 -23.16
N ILE A 12 -23.05 25.16 -21.85
CA ILE A 12 -22.25 24.14 -21.15
C ILE A 12 -22.95 22.78 -21.19
N ALA A 13 -24.26 22.72 -20.93
CA ALA A 13 -25.02 21.46 -20.96
C ALA A 13 -25.00 20.82 -22.35
N THR A 14 -25.19 21.61 -23.41
CA THR A 14 -25.11 21.13 -24.80
C THR A 14 -23.71 20.62 -25.14
N ALA A 15 -22.66 21.35 -24.75
CA ALA A 15 -21.28 20.90 -24.94
C ALA A 15 -21.00 19.59 -24.19
N MET A 16 -21.47 19.47 -22.95
CA MET A 16 -21.35 18.23 -22.17
C MET A 16 -22.07 17.05 -22.84
N GLN A 17 -23.29 17.25 -23.34
CA GLN A 17 -24.02 16.21 -24.07
C GLN A 17 -23.29 15.79 -25.35
N GLN A 18 -22.73 16.74 -26.09
CA GLN A 18 -21.98 16.44 -27.31
C GLN A 18 -20.69 15.68 -27.01
N ILE A 19 -19.98 16.04 -25.94
CA ILE A 19 -18.81 15.30 -25.46
C ILE A 19 -19.22 13.88 -25.05
N GLN A 20 -20.30 13.70 -24.30
CA GLN A 20 -20.79 12.37 -23.90
C GLN A 20 -21.25 11.52 -25.10
N LYS A 21 -21.85 12.13 -26.13
CA LYS A 21 -22.23 11.43 -27.36
C LYS A 21 -21.01 10.96 -28.16
N THR A 22 -19.97 11.78 -28.22
CA THR A 22 -18.75 11.47 -29.00
C THR A 22 -17.82 10.51 -28.27
N TYR A 23 -17.65 10.67 -26.95
CA TYR A 23 -16.64 9.97 -26.15
C TYR A 23 -17.22 9.00 -25.11
N GLY A 24 -18.54 8.80 -25.11
CA GLY A 24 -19.25 7.90 -24.22
C GLY A 24 -19.75 8.57 -22.93
N THR A 25 -20.76 7.93 -22.32
CA THR A 25 -21.33 8.35 -21.03
C THR A 25 -20.25 8.33 -19.95
N GLY A 26 -20.07 9.47 -19.26
CA GLY A 26 -19.05 9.62 -18.21
C GLY A 26 -17.70 10.19 -18.65
N SER A 27 -17.51 10.47 -19.94
CA SER A 27 -16.34 11.19 -20.47
C SER A 27 -16.20 12.62 -19.90
N ILE A 28 -17.32 13.25 -19.53
CA ILE A 28 -17.37 14.51 -18.79
C ILE A 28 -18.55 14.47 -17.80
N MET A 29 -18.30 14.92 -16.58
CA MET A 29 -19.28 14.98 -15.49
C MET A 29 -18.89 16.07 -14.50
N ARG A 30 -19.84 16.51 -13.67
CA ARG A 30 -19.51 17.45 -12.59
C ARG A 30 -18.75 16.70 -11.49
N LEU A 31 -17.84 17.39 -10.82
CA LEU A 31 -17.00 16.76 -9.78
C LEU A 31 -17.84 16.19 -8.62
N GLY A 32 -18.93 16.87 -8.23
CA GLY A 32 -19.86 16.38 -7.19
C GLY A 32 -20.58 15.09 -7.57
N GLU A 33 -21.00 14.95 -8.84
CA GLU A 33 -21.62 13.72 -9.38
C GLU A 33 -20.61 12.56 -9.44
N ARG A 34 -19.31 12.88 -9.60
CA ARG A 34 -18.22 11.92 -9.55
C ARG A 34 -17.93 11.45 -8.12
N ALA A 35 -18.03 12.34 -7.13
CA ALA A 35 -17.74 12.04 -5.73
C ALA A 35 -18.73 11.01 -5.13
N GLU A 36 -20.02 11.08 -5.50
CA GLU A 36 -21.02 10.07 -5.08
C GLU A 36 -20.75 8.68 -5.66
N ARG A 37 -20.11 8.59 -6.85
CA ARG A 37 -19.68 7.33 -7.46
C ARG A 37 -18.33 6.83 -6.98
N LEU A 38 -17.54 7.68 -6.32
CA LEU A 38 -16.17 7.41 -5.88
C LEU A 38 -16.05 7.40 -4.35
N THR A 39 -16.94 6.71 -3.64
CA THR A 39 -16.52 6.16 -2.34
C THR A 39 -15.29 5.30 -2.61
N THR A 40 -14.11 5.75 -2.19
CA THR A 40 -12.84 5.07 -2.46
C THR A 40 -12.97 3.63 -2.01
N GLN A 41 -13.13 2.71 -2.97
CA GLN A 41 -13.16 1.30 -2.66
C GLN A 41 -11.73 0.89 -2.30
N VAL A 42 -11.59 0.11 -1.23
CA VAL A 42 -10.29 -0.28 -0.71
C VAL A 42 -10.22 -1.79 -0.51
N ILE A 43 -9.02 -2.33 -0.62
CA ILE A 43 -8.66 -3.69 -0.18
C ILE A 43 -7.83 -3.53 1.09
N SER A 44 -8.18 -4.24 2.16
CA SER A 44 -7.40 -4.19 3.41
C SER A 44 -5.98 -4.68 3.15
N THR A 45 -5.01 -4.13 3.86
CA THR A 45 -3.63 -4.61 3.82
C THR A 45 -3.42 -5.90 4.61
N GLY A 46 -4.45 -6.39 5.31
CA GLY A 46 -4.34 -7.45 6.31
C GLY A 46 -3.62 -7.00 7.58
N SER A 47 -3.29 -5.71 7.68
CA SER A 47 -2.70 -5.05 8.84
C SER A 47 -3.61 -3.89 9.24
N ILE A 48 -4.20 -3.98 10.44
CA ILE A 48 -5.08 -2.92 10.93
C ILE A 48 -4.28 -1.62 11.13
N ALA A 49 -3.04 -1.70 11.60
CA ALA A 49 -2.21 -0.52 11.78
C ALA A 49 -1.96 0.19 10.44
N ALA A 50 -1.64 -0.58 9.38
CA ALA A 50 -1.40 -0.02 8.04
C ALA A 50 -2.69 0.51 7.39
N ASP A 51 -3.83 -0.18 7.54
CA ASP A 51 -5.14 0.30 7.07
C ASP A 51 -5.48 1.70 7.64
N LEU A 52 -5.22 1.88 8.94
CA LEU A 52 -5.46 3.14 9.65
C LEU A 52 -4.44 4.21 9.25
N ALA A 53 -3.15 3.85 9.09
CA ALA A 53 -2.13 4.77 8.60
C ALA A 53 -2.41 5.25 7.16
N LEU A 54 -3.02 4.41 6.32
CA LEU A 54 -3.45 4.77 4.96
C LEU A 54 -4.58 5.81 4.94
N GLY A 55 -5.32 5.97 6.04
CA GLY A 55 -6.34 7.01 6.19
C GLY A 55 -7.68 6.74 5.49
N VAL A 56 -7.76 5.67 4.69
CA VAL A 56 -8.99 5.25 3.99
C VAL A 56 -9.37 3.80 4.32
N GLY A 57 -8.66 3.16 5.26
CA GLY A 57 -8.94 1.80 5.72
C GLY A 57 -8.41 0.69 4.80
N GLY A 58 -7.46 0.99 3.92
CA GLY A 58 -6.83 0.02 3.01
C GLY A 58 -6.22 0.65 1.76
N LEU A 59 -5.77 -0.19 0.83
CA LEU A 59 -5.22 0.25 -0.46
C LEU A 59 -6.34 0.57 -1.46
N PRO A 60 -6.29 1.73 -2.14
CA PRO A 60 -7.37 2.17 -3.03
C PRO A 60 -7.42 1.36 -4.32
N LYS A 61 -8.57 0.74 -4.61
CA LYS A 61 -8.88 0.10 -5.89
C LYS A 61 -8.86 1.10 -7.05
N GLY A 62 -8.58 0.58 -8.24
CA GLY A 62 -8.45 1.38 -9.45
C GLY A 62 -7.24 2.30 -9.46
N ARG A 63 -6.21 1.99 -8.66
CA ARG A 63 -4.98 2.77 -8.53
C ARG A 63 -3.74 1.87 -8.56
N ILE A 64 -2.62 2.50 -8.90
CA ILE A 64 -1.28 1.92 -8.80
C ILE A 64 -0.69 2.26 -7.42
N VAL A 65 -0.09 1.27 -6.78
CA VAL A 65 0.61 1.36 -5.50
C VAL A 65 2.04 0.86 -5.68
N GLU A 66 3.01 1.50 -5.05
CA GLU A 66 4.38 1.00 -4.96
C GLU A 66 4.70 0.64 -3.50
N ILE A 67 5.21 -0.57 -3.28
CA ILE A 67 5.72 -1.03 -1.98
C ILE A 67 7.21 -1.30 -2.14
N PHE A 68 8.05 -0.53 -1.47
CA PHE A 68 9.50 -0.63 -1.64
C PHE A 68 10.20 -0.70 -0.28
N GLY A 69 11.42 -1.20 -0.29
CA GLY A 69 12.21 -1.36 0.92
C GLY A 69 13.40 -2.30 0.74
N PRO A 70 14.22 -2.48 1.79
CA PRO A 70 15.35 -3.40 1.77
C PRO A 70 14.95 -4.84 1.46
N GLU A 71 15.93 -5.69 1.18
CA GLU A 71 15.70 -7.14 1.14
C GLU A 71 15.21 -7.64 2.51
N ALA A 72 14.43 -8.72 2.50
CA ALA A 72 13.81 -9.30 3.70
C ALA A 72 12.96 -8.33 4.56
N SER A 73 12.55 -7.19 4.00
CA SER A 73 11.73 -6.21 4.73
C SER A 73 10.24 -6.58 4.81
N GLY A 74 9.80 -7.67 4.19
CA GLY A 74 8.42 -8.14 4.25
C GLY A 74 7.52 -7.71 3.08
N LYS A 75 8.07 -7.12 2.00
CA LYS A 75 7.32 -6.64 0.81
C LYS A 75 6.35 -7.70 0.25
N THR A 76 6.88 -8.87 -0.10
CA THR A 76 6.09 -9.98 -0.67
C THR A 76 5.07 -10.51 0.35
N THR A 77 5.46 -10.64 1.63
CA THR A 77 4.52 -11.04 2.70
C THR A 77 3.36 -10.05 2.83
N PHE A 78 3.63 -8.75 2.81
CA PHE A 78 2.59 -7.72 2.85
C PHE A 78 1.66 -7.81 1.62
N CYS A 79 2.20 -8.07 0.43
CA CYS A 79 1.39 -8.26 -0.78
C CYS A 79 0.51 -9.51 -0.69
N LEU A 80 1.02 -10.60 -0.11
CA LEU A 80 0.24 -11.83 0.10
C LEU A 80 -0.93 -11.62 1.07
N HIS A 81 -0.76 -10.78 2.10
CA HIS A 81 -1.89 -10.38 2.95
C HIS A 81 -2.95 -9.60 2.18
N VAL A 82 -2.56 -8.65 1.32
CA VAL A 82 -3.53 -7.92 0.47
C VAL A 82 -4.29 -8.89 -0.46
N ILE A 83 -3.60 -9.86 -1.03
CA ILE A 83 -4.20 -10.91 -1.87
C ILE A 83 -5.20 -11.74 -1.06
N SER A 84 -4.79 -12.22 0.12
CA SER A 84 -5.65 -12.97 1.04
C SER A 84 -6.92 -12.19 1.40
N GLU A 85 -6.79 -10.90 1.72
CA GLU A 85 -7.93 -10.02 2.03
C GLU A 85 -8.85 -9.76 0.82
N ALA A 86 -8.30 -9.70 -0.40
CA ALA A 86 -9.10 -9.62 -1.62
C ALA A 86 -9.90 -10.91 -1.84
N GLN A 87 -9.24 -12.07 -1.73
CA GLN A 87 -9.86 -13.39 -1.93
C GLN A 87 -10.95 -13.69 -0.88
N LYS A 88 -10.74 -13.32 0.39
CA LYS A 88 -11.76 -13.46 1.44
C LYS A 88 -13.08 -12.74 1.12
N LYS A 89 -13.01 -11.67 0.32
CA LYS A 89 -14.18 -10.91 -0.16
C LYS A 89 -14.73 -11.42 -1.50
N GLY A 90 -14.26 -12.58 -1.97
CA GLY A 90 -14.63 -13.18 -3.25
C GLY A 90 -13.97 -12.52 -4.46
N GLY A 91 -12.94 -11.70 -4.26
CA GLY A 91 -12.20 -11.06 -5.34
C GLY A 91 -11.15 -11.97 -5.96
N VAL A 92 -10.77 -11.68 -7.21
CA VAL A 92 -9.76 -12.45 -7.95
C VAL A 92 -8.42 -11.73 -7.89
N ALA A 93 -7.36 -12.49 -7.65
CA ALA A 93 -6.00 -11.98 -7.53
C ALA A 93 -5.07 -12.58 -8.59
N ALA A 94 -4.10 -11.79 -9.04
CA ALA A 94 -3.00 -12.26 -9.87
C ALA A 94 -1.64 -11.83 -9.30
N PHE A 95 -0.64 -12.68 -9.48
CA PHE A 95 0.73 -12.47 -9.06
C PHE A 95 1.69 -12.68 -10.24
N ILE A 96 2.39 -11.63 -10.64
CA ILE A 96 3.44 -11.65 -11.65
C ILE A 96 4.77 -11.77 -10.90
N ASP A 97 5.28 -12.99 -10.78
CA ASP A 97 6.50 -13.36 -10.06
C ASP A 97 7.71 -13.27 -11.00
N ALA A 98 8.20 -12.06 -11.22
CA ALA A 98 9.42 -11.80 -11.98
C ALA A 98 10.69 -12.16 -11.18
N GLU A 99 10.62 -12.24 -9.85
CA GLU A 99 11.75 -12.69 -9.02
C GLU A 99 11.88 -14.22 -8.94
N HIS A 100 10.90 -14.97 -9.42
CA HIS A 100 10.83 -16.44 -9.32
C HIS A 100 11.03 -16.95 -7.89
N ALA A 101 10.50 -16.21 -6.91
CA ALA A 101 10.80 -16.39 -5.49
C ALA A 101 9.56 -16.62 -4.63
N LEU A 102 8.38 -16.75 -5.23
CA LEU A 102 7.15 -16.99 -4.47
C LEU A 102 7.15 -18.39 -3.86
N ASP A 103 6.99 -18.46 -2.53
CA ASP A 103 6.81 -19.71 -1.79
C ASP A 103 5.30 -20.00 -1.57
N PRO A 104 4.73 -21.04 -2.22
CA PRO A 104 3.33 -21.39 -2.05
C PRO A 104 2.96 -21.79 -0.62
N GLN A 105 3.87 -22.44 0.13
CA GLN A 105 3.58 -22.87 1.50
C GLN A 105 3.41 -21.66 2.42
N ARG A 106 4.28 -20.66 2.28
CA ARG A 106 4.15 -19.39 3.00
C ARG A 106 2.87 -18.64 2.62
N ALA A 107 2.55 -18.57 1.33
CA ALA A 107 1.31 -17.95 0.86
C ALA A 107 0.07 -18.62 1.45
N GLN A 108 0.04 -19.95 1.51
CA GLN A 108 -1.06 -20.70 2.12
C GLN A 108 -1.18 -20.43 3.63
N LYS A 109 -0.06 -20.37 4.37
CA LYS A 109 -0.07 -20.01 5.81
C LYS A 109 -0.66 -18.62 6.07
N ILE A 110 -0.42 -17.66 5.17
CA ILE A 110 -0.99 -16.30 5.21
C ILE A 110 -2.50 -16.30 4.87
N GLY A 111 -3.02 -17.41 4.35
CA GLY A 111 -4.43 -17.57 4.00
C GLY A 111 -4.75 -17.25 2.54
N VAL A 112 -3.75 -17.21 1.66
CA VAL A 112 -3.97 -17.12 0.21
C VAL A 112 -4.58 -18.43 -0.28
N ASN A 113 -5.69 -18.34 -1.00
CA ASN A 113 -6.25 -19.46 -1.74
C ASN A 113 -5.42 -19.68 -3.00
N LEU A 114 -4.57 -20.71 -2.97
CA LEU A 114 -3.65 -21.05 -4.06
C LEU A 114 -4.37 -21.54 -5.32
N ASP A 115 -5.51 -22.21 -5.17
CA ASP A 115 -6.25 -22.78 -6.31
C ASP A 115 -6.85 -21.69 -7.22
N GLU A 116 -7.15 -20.53 -6.64
CA GLU A 116 -7.76 -19.38 -7.32
C GLU A 116 -6.75 -18.25 -7.61
N LEU A 117 -5.50 -18.37 -7.15
CA LEU A 117 -4.48 -17.36 -7.40
C LEU A 117 -3.89 -17.55 -8.80
N LEU A 118 -4.11 -16.56 -9.68
CA LEU A 118 -3.44 -16.55 -10.97
C LEU A 118 -1.96 -16.21 -10.79
N ILE A 119 -1.06 -17.04 -11.31
CA ILE A 119 0.38 -16.81 -11.25
C ILE A 119 0.97 -16.75 -12.65
N SER A 120 1.92 -15.85 -12.86
CA SER A 120 2.74 -15.78 -14.07
C SER A 120 4.19 -15.57 -13.69
N GLN A 121 5.08 -16.38 -14.26
CA GLN A 121 6.53 -16.23 -14.15
C GLN A 121 7.09 -15.84 -15.52
N PRO A 122 7.17 -14.54 -15.83
CA PRO A 122 7.53 -14.08 -17.16
C PRO A 122 9.03 -14.21 -17.44
N ASP A 123 9.38 -14.47 -18.69
CA ASP A 123 10.76 -14.50 -19.20
C ASP A 123 11.35 -13.09 -19.36
N THR A 124 10.50 -12.08 -19.63
CA THR A 124 10.93 -10.70 -19.86
C THR A 124 10.04 -9.67 -19.17
N GLY A 125 10.59 -8.48 -18.92
CA GLY A 125 9.85 -7.36 -18.36
C GLY A 125 8.66 -6.93 -19.22
N GLU A 126 8.82 -6.90 -20.55
CA GLU A 126 7.72 -6.62 -21.49
C GLU A 126 6.60 -7.65 -21.32
N GLN A 127 6.93 -8.93 -21.34
CA GLN A 127 5.96 -10.02 -21.25
C GLN A 127 5.18 -9.94 -19.92
N GLY A 128 5.87 -9.74 -18.80
CA GLY A 128 5.24 -9.59 -17.49
C GLY A 128 4.25 -8.42 -17.44
N LEU A 129 4.62 -7.28 -18.01
CA LEU A 129 3.77 -6.08 -18.05
C LEU A 129 2.58 -6.23 -19.03
N GLU A 130 2.77 -6.94 -20.15
CA GLU A 130 1.70 -7.26 -21.11
C GLU A 130 0.68 -8.24 -20.54
N ILE A 131 1.14 -9.27 -19.81
CA ILE A 131 0.26 -10.20 -19.09
C ILE A 131 -0.55 -9.45 -18.04
N ALA A 132 0.10 -8.59 -17.23
CA ALA A 132 -0.60 -7.75 -16.27
C ALA A 132 -1.64 -6.85 -16.95
N GLU A 133 -1.29 -6.20 -18.07
CA GLU A 133 -2.21 -5.37 -18.83
C GLU A 133 -3.43 -6.15 -19.33
N ALA A 134 -3.22 -7.34 -19.91
CA ALA A 134 -4.29 -8.19 -20.42
C ALA A 134 -5.24 -8.63 -19.31
N LEU A 135 -4.70 -9.06 -18.17
CA LEU A 135 -5.46 -9.44 -16.98
C LEU A 135 -6.30 -8.27 -16.44
N ILE A 136 -5.71 -7.07 -16.32
CA ILE A 136 -6.43 -5.88 -15.87
C ILE A 136 -7.56 -5.54 -16.83
N ARG A 137 -7.29 -5.53 -18.15
CA ARG A 137 -8.29 -5.19 -19.18
C ARG A 137 -9.46 -6.17 -19.27
N SER A 138 -9.30 -7.40 -18.78
CA SER A 138 -10.41 -8.36 -18.69
C SER A 138 -11.56 -7.87 -17.81
N GLY A 139 -11.26 -6.98 -16.84
CA GLY A 139 -12.23 -6.48 -15.87
C GLY A 139 -12.57 -7.45 -14.73
N GLY A 140 -12.01 -8.66 -14.74
CA GLY A 140 -12.29 -9.70 -13.75
C GLY A 140 -11.33 -9.75 -12.55
N ILE A 141 -10.28 -8.91 -12.53
CA ILE A 141 -9.23 -8.96 -11.51
C ILE A 141 -9.35 -7.80 -10.53
N ASP A 142 -9.37 -8.10 -9.23
CA ASP A 142 -9.45 -7.13 -8.15
C ASP A 142 -8.07 -6.60 -7.74
N VAL A 143 -7.06 -7.48 -7.72
CA VAL A 143 -5.68 -7.11 -7.38
C VAL A 143 -4.65 -7.82 -8.25
N VAL A 144 -3.66 -7.07 -8.74
CA VAL A 144 -2.48 -7.60 -9.42
C VAL A 144 -1.24 -7.16 -8.65
N VAL A 145 -0.40 -8.11 -8.25
CA VAL A 145 0.93 -7.84 -7.68
C VAL A 145 1.99 -8.14 -8.74
N ILE A 146 2.95 -7.23 -8.90
CA ILE A 146 4.11 -7.39 -9.78
C ILE A 146 5.35 -7.37 -8.88
N ASP A 147 5.96 -8.54 -8.70
CA ASP A 147 7.09 -8.78 -7.79
C ASP A 147 8.33 -9.24 -8.58
N SER A 148 9.29 -8.39 -8.93
CA SER A 148 9.41 -6.96 -8.61
C SER A 148 9.82 -6.12 -9.82
N VAL A 149 9.72 -4.80 -9.70
CA VAL A 149 10.16 -3.86 -10.75
C VAL A 149 11.64 -4.06 -11.11
N ALA A 150 12.47 -4.40 -10.13
CA ALA A 150 13.90 -4.62 -10.35
C ALA A 150 14.15 -5.81 -11.28
N ALA A 151 13.29 -6.83 -11.22
CA ALA A 151 13.37 -8.05 -12.02
C ALA A 151 12.65 -7.96 -13.38
N LEU A 152 11.98 -6.84 -13.69
CA LEU A 152 11.43 -6.59 -15.03
C LEU A 152 12.55 -6.21 -16.00
N VAL A 153 13.34 -7.20 -16.41
CA VAL A 153 14.48 -7.02 -17.32
C VAL A 153 13.99 -6.97 -18.77
N PRO A 154 14.26 -5.89 -19.52
CA PRO A 154 13.88 -5.79 -20.93
C PRO A 154 14.49 -6.91 -21.77
N LYS A 155 13.74 -7.40 -22.77
CA LYS A 155 14.22 -8.45 -23.69
C LYS A 155 15.59 -8.13 -24.30
N SER A 156 15.80 -6.89 -24.73
CA SER A 156 17.07 -6.46 -25.34
C SER A 156 18.26 -6.53 -24.37
N GLU A 157 18.01 -6.45 -23.07
CA GLU A 157 19.05 -6.56 -22.04
C GLU A 157 19.36 -8.03 -21.72
N LEU A 158 18.37 -8.92 -21.79
CA LEU A 158 18.55 -10.37 -21.61
C LEU A 158 19.27 -11.04 -22.79
N GLU A 159 19.02 -10.57 -24.01
CA GLU A 159 19.66 -11.07 -25.23
C GLU A 159 21.04 -10.45 -25.49
N GLY A 160 21.41 -9.39 -24.76
CA GLY A 160 22.70 -8.71 -24.87
C GLY A 160 23.84 -9.46 -24.17
N GLU A 161 25.08 -9.03 -24.40
CA GLU A 161 26.24 -9.57 -23.71
C GLU A 161 26.47 -8.88 -22.36
N MET A 162 27.08 -9.60 -21.41
CA MET A 162 27.45 -9.01 -20.12
C MET A 162 28.44 -7.87 -20.32
N GLY A 163 28.02 -6.65 -19.94
CA GLY A 163 28.81 -5.43 -20.11
C GLY A 163 28.29 -4.49 -21.20
N ASP A 164 27.28 -4.91 -21.97
CA ASP A 164 26.58 -4.03 -22.90
C ASP A 164 25.89 -2.87 -22.16
N SER A 165 25.92 -1.69 -22.77
CA SER A 165 25.32 -0.49 -22.19
C SER A 165 23.80 -0.51 -22.34
N SER A 166 23.07 -0.94 -21.29
CA SER A 166 21.61 -0.95 -21.23
C SER A 166 21.00 0.31 -20.57
N MET A 167 21.70 1.46 -20.62
CA MET A 167 21.33 2.65 -19.86
C MET A 167 19.88 3.10 -20.12
N GLY A 168 19.04 3.02 -19.08
CA GLY A 168 17.68 3.56 -19.08
C GLY A 168 16.66 2.79 -19.91
N VAL A 169 16.96 1.58 -20.40
CA VAL A 169 15.98 0.74 -21.12
C VAL A 169 14.81 0.38 -20.21
N GLN A 170 15.08 -0.13 -19.01
CA GLN A 170 14.05 -0.45 -18.02
C GLN A 170 13.17 0.76 -17.64
N ALA A 171 13.75 1.96 -17.49
CA ALA A 171 13.00 3.17 -17.18
C ALA A 171 12.03 3.58 -18.31
N ARG A 172 12.44 3.39 -19.57
CA ARG A 172 11.58 3.63 -20.75
C ARG A 172 10.44 2.62 -20.83
N LEU A 173 10.74 1.34 -20.61
CA LEU A 173 9.75 0.26 -20.53
C LEU A 173 8.67 0.57 -19.48
N MET A 174 9.09 0.88 -18.25
CA MET A 174 8.17 1.25 -17.16
C MET A 174 7.33 2.48 -17.51
N SER A 175 7.93 3.51 -18.11
CA SER A 175 7.21 4.72 -18.51
C SER A 175 6.13 4.45 -19.56
N GLN A 176 6.40 3.57 -20.51
CA GLN A 176 5.44 3.16 -21.54
C GLN A 176 4.32 2.29 -20.95
N ALA A 177 4.68 1.29 -20.15
CA ALA A 177 3.72 0.38 -19.53
C ALA A 177 2.76 1.11 -18.58
N LEU A 178 3.28 1.96 -17.69
CA LEU A 178 2.44 2.72 -16.74
C LEU A 178 1.46 3.66 -17.44
N ARG A 179 1.84 4.22 -18.61
CA ARG A 179 0.95 5.04 -19.43
C ARG A 179 -0.24 4.24 -19.95
N LYS A 180 -0.03 2.99 -20.37
CA LYS A 180 -1.12 2.09 -20.81
C LYS A 180 -1.96 1.59 -19.63
N LEU A 181 -1.29 1.17 -18.56
CA LEU A 181 -1.93 0.57 -17.38
C LEU A 181 -2.84 1.55 -16.65
N THR A 182 -2.45 2.82 -16.51
CA THR A 182 -3.21 3.79 -15.70
C THR A 182 -4.68 3.92 -16.13
N GLY A 183 -4.93 3.96 -17.44
CA GLY A 183 -6.31 4.01 -17.96
C GLY A 183 -7.08 2.71 -17.71
N ALA A 184 -6.45 1.57 -17.97
CA ALA A 184 -7.06 0.26 -17.74
C ALA A 184 -7.42 0.06 -16.25
N VAL A 185 -6.45 0.30 -15.37
CA VAL A 185 -6.57 0.21 -13.91
C VAL A 185 -7.73 1.05 -13.39
N SER A 186 -7.85 2.30 -13.81
CA SER A 186 -8.95 3.15 -13.35
C SER A 186 -10.31 2.72 -13.87
N ASN A 187 -10.38 2.13 -15.08
CA ASN A 187 -11.64 1.74 -15.70
C ASN A 187 -12.18 0.41 -15.16
N THR A 188 -11.29 -0.52 -14.83
CA THR A 188 -11.64 -1.84 -14.29
C THR A 188 -11.66 -1.87 -12.77
N ASN A 189 -11.25 -0.78 -12.13
CA ASN A 189 -11.18 -0.66 -10.68
C ASN A 189 -10.27 -1.74 -10.04
N THR A 190 -9.24 -2.19 -10.77
CA THR A 190 -8.24 -3.15 -10.30
C THR A 190 -7.19 -2.42 -9.44
N LEU A 191 -6.79 -2.98 -8.30
CA LEU A 191 -5.62 -2.53 -7.54
C LEU A 191 -4.36 -3.12 -8.18
N VAL A 192 -3.37 -2.30 -8.50
CA VAL A 192 -2.08 -2.79 -9.01
C VAL A 192 -0.98 -2.41 -8.04
N ILE A 193 -0.24 -3.40 -7.55
CA ILE A 193 0.86 -3.25 -6.61
C ILE A 193 2.15 -3.62 -7.32
N PHE A 194 3.10 -2.69 -7.36
CA PHE A 194 4.48 -2.95 -7.73
C PHE A 194 5.31 -3.09 -6.46
N THR A 195 6.03 -4.19 -6.31
CA THR A 195 7.11 -4.23 -5.32
C THR A 195 8.38 -3.65 -5.93
N ASN A 196 9.23 -3.06 -5.09
CA ASN A 196 10.51 -2.53 -5.55
C ASN A 196 11.60 -2.68 -4.48
N GLN A 197 12.83 -2.73 -4.94
CA GLN A 197 13.99 -2.82 -4.06
C GLN A 197 14.63 -1.44 -3.88
N LEU A 198 15.33 -1.24 -2.76
CA LEU A 198 16.17 -0.07 -2.59
C LEU A 198 17.53 -0.28 -3.28
N ARG A 199 18.03 0.80 -3.88
CA ARG A 199 19.38 0.95 -4.43
C ARG A 199 19.97 2.26 -3.92
N GLN A 200 21.28 2.40 -3.93
CA GLN A 200 21.95 3.65 -3.60
C GLN A 200 22.39 4.38 -4.86
N LYS A 201 22.16 5.69 -4.93
CA LYS A 201 22.72 6.55 -5.97
C LYS A 201 24.18 6.85 -5.65
N ILE A 202 25.07 6.46 -6.54
CA ILE A 202 26.50 6.79 -6.45
C ILE A 202 26.67 8.32 -6.61
N GLY A 203 27.51 8.92 -5.77
CA GLY A 203 27.88 10.35 -5.88
C GLY A 203 26.99 11.34 -5.10
N VAL A 204 26.02 10.86 -4.31
CA VAL A 204 25.23 11.72 -3.41
C VAL A 204 26.00 11.89 -2.09
N MET A 205 26.54 13.09 -1.84
CA MET A 205 27.28 13.42 -0.60
C MET A 205 26.40 14.04 0.50
N PHE A 206 25.21 14.55 0.15
CA PHE A 206 24.25 15.17 1.08
C PHE A 206 22.83 14.69 0.79
N GLY A 207 22.05 14.43 1.84
CA GLY A 207 20.66 13.94 1.74
C GLY A 207 20.55 12.41 1.69
N ASN A 208 19.35 11.89 1.38
CA ASN A 208 19.10 10.45 1.29
C ASN A 208 19.58 9.89 -0.07
N PRO A 209 20.58 8.97 -0.10
CA PRO A 209 21.08 8.38 -1.35
C PRO A 209 20.16 7.28 -1.91
N GLU A 210 19.14 6.86 -1.18
CA GLU A 210 18.27 5.75 -1.58
C GLU A 210 17.39 6.11 -2.80
N THR A 211 17.29 5.17 -3.73
CA THR A 211 16.45 5.24 -4.91
C THR A 211 15.82 3.89 -5.21
N THR A 212 14.83 3.88 -6.09
CA THR A 212 14.17 2.68 -6.57
C THR A 212 14.46 2.45 -8.06
N PRO A 213 14.65 1.19 -8.52
CA PRO A 213 14.72 0.80 -9.92
C PRO A 213 13.49 1.18 -10.76
N GLY A 214 13.62 1.12 -12.09
CA GLY A 214 12.52 1.43 -13.03
C GLY A 214 12.32 2.92 -13.35
N GLY A 215 13.26 3.78 -12.94
CA GLY A 215 13.19 5.23 -13.20
C GLY A 215 12.18 5.97 -12.32
N LEU A 216 11.75 7.15 -12.75
CA LEU A 216 10.86 8.01 -11.94
C LEU A 216 9.37 7.80 -12.22
N ALA A 217 9.01 7.14 -13.31
CA ALA A 217 7.61 7.03 -13.74
C ALA A 217 6.71 6.45 -12.65
N LEU A 218 7.10 5.32 -12.05
CA LEU A 218 6.31 4.67 -10.99
C LEU A 218 6.06 5.62 -9.82
N LYS A 219 7.06 6.42 -9.42
CA LYS A 219 6.90 7.41 -8.34
C LYS A 219 5.82 8.43 -8.63
N PHE A 220 5.60 8.82 -9.89
CA PHE A 220 4.56 9.78 -10.28
C PHE A 220 3.18 9.13 -10.42
N TYR A 221 3.11 7.96 -11.07
CA TYR A 221 1.88 7.23 -11.34
C TYR A 221 1.28 6.59 -10.08
N ALA A 222 2.11 6.12 -9.14
CA ALA A 222 1.63 5.55 -7.89
C ALA A 222 0.78 6.57 -7.11
N SER A 223 -0.41 6.15 -6.68
CA SER A 223 -1.28 6.93 -5.80
C SER A 223 -0.86 6.80 -4.34
N VAL A 224 -0.37 5.62 -3.96
CA VAL A 224 0.19 5.35 -2.64
C VAL A 224 1.60 4.78 -2.84
N ARG A 225 2.54 5.22 -2.00
CA ARG A 225 3.88 4.62 -1.92
C ARG A 225 4.16 4.28 -0.46
N LEU A 226 4.60 3.04 -0.22
CA LEU A 226 4.89 2.49 1.09
C LEU A 226 6.38 2.14 1.16
N ASP A 227 7.09 2.69 2.15
CA ASP A 227 8.44 2.27 2.53
C ASP A 227 8.31 1.27 3.68
N ILE A 228 8.63 -0.01 3.43
CA ILE A 228 8.57 -1.08 4.43
C ILE A 228 9.96 -1.51 4.84
N ARG A 229 10.23 -1.52 6.14
CA ARG A 229 11.51 -1.89 6.75
C ARG A 229 11.31 -2.87 7.90
N ARG A 230 12.24 -3.81 8.04
CA ARG A 230 12.40 -4.58 9.28
C ARG A 230 13.18 -3.72 10.28
N ILE A 231 12.63 -3.50 11.46
CA ILE A 231 13.23 -2.63 12.49
C ILE A 231 13.82 -3.42 13.67
N GLU A 232 13.27 -4.59 13.99
CA GLU A 232 13.75 -5.39 15.11
C GLU A 232 13.49 -6.90 14.89
N ASN A 233 14.25 -7.76 15.55
CA ASN A 233 13.98 -9.20 15.63
C ASN A 233 13.24 -9.52 16.93
N ILE A 234 12.20 -10.33 16.85
CA ILE A 234 11.45 -10.81 18.03
C ILE A 234 12.07 -12.13 18.46
N LYS A 235 12.46 -12.22 19.73
CA LYS A 235 13.15 -13.38 20.29
C LYS A 235 12.36 -14.02 21.43
N ASP A 236 12.45 -15.35 21.50
CA ASP A 236 12.06 -16.15 22.66
C ASP A 236 13.33 -16.89 23.16
N GLY A 237 13.89 -16.41 24.27
CA GLY A 237 15.24 -16.75 24.68
C GLY A 237 16.27 -16.41 23.58
N ASP A 238 17.00 -17.42 23.12
CA ASP A 238 18.01 -17.28 22.06
C ASP A 238 17.45 -17.46 20.64
N LYS A 239 16.19 -17.89 20.49
CA LYS A 239 15.58 -18.18 19.18
C LYS A 239 14.88 -16.95 18.63
N VAL A 240 15.18 -16.57 17.39
CA VAL A 240 14.40 -15.58 16.65
C VAL A 240 13.10 -16.24 16.18
N ILE A 241 11.97 -15.73 16.67
CA ILE A 241 10.63 -16.26 16.37
C ILE A 241 9.84 -15.38 15.40
N GLY A 242 10.31 -14.16 15.13
CA GLY A 242 9.68 -13.23 14.20
C GLY A 242 10.48 -11.94 14.09
N SER A 243 9.86 -10.92 13.52
CA SER A 243 10.45 -9.60 13.38
C SER A 243 9.40 -8.50 13.45
N ARG A 244 9.81 -7.33 13.95
CA ARG A 244 9.00 -6.12 13.94
C ARG A 244 9.29 -5.34 12.67
N HIS A 245 8.24 -4.90 12.00
CA HIS A 245 8.30 -4.16 10.74
C HIS A 245 7.62 -2.80 10.89
N ARG A 246 8.13 -1.82 10.14
CA ARG A 246 7.57 -0.47 10.02
C ARG A 246 7.22 -0.19 8.57
N VAL A 247 6.03 0.33 8.33
CA VAL A 247 5.57 0.83 7.04
C VAL A 247 5.33 2.33 7.13
N LYS A 248 6.04 3.13 6.33
CA LYS A 248 5.84 4.58 6.19
C LYS A 248 5.10 4.90 4.90
N VAL A 249 4.00 5.64 5.00
CA VAL A 249 3.22 6.10 3.83
C VAL A 249 3.89 7.33 3.21
N VAL A 250 4.96 7.13 2.43
CA VAL A 250 5.75 8.23 1.86
C VAL A 250 5.04 9.01 0.75
N LYS A 251 3.95 8.47 0.21
CA LYS A 251 3.05 9.17 -0.71
C LYS A 251 1.63 8.67 -0.52
N ASN A 252 0.67 9.59 -0.49
CA ASN A 252 -0.75 9.27 -0.42
C ASN A 252 -1.56 10.33 -1.19
N LYS A 253 -2.31 9.91 -2.21
CA LYS A 253 -3.22 10.77 -2.99
C LYS A 253 -4.69 10.67 -2.56
N VAL A 254 -5.02 9.85 -1.58
CA VAL A 254 -6.40 9.60 -1.13
C VAL A 254 -6.65 10.01 0.33
N ALA A 255 -5.58 10.23 1.09
CA ALA A 255 -5.59 10.76 2.46
C ALA A 255 -4.24 11.43 2.77
N PRO A 256 -4.07 12.09 3.94
CA PRO A 256 -2.79 12.66 4.34
C PRO A 256 -1.64 11.63 4.32
N PRO A 257 -0.47 11.97 3.76
CA PRO A 257 0.72 11.11 3.76
C PRO A 257 1.48 11.15 5.10
N PHE A 258 2.61 10.44 5.14
CA PHE A 258 3.65 10.42 6.18
C PHE A 258 3.30 9.75 7.50
N ARG A 259 2.10 9.18 7.62
CA ARG A 259 1.77 8.26 8.72
C ARG A 259 2.61 6.99 8.65
N MET A 260 2.81 6.39 9.81
CA MET A 260 3.55 5.14 9.99
C MET A 260 2.70 4.12 10.72
N ALA A 261 2.92 2.86 10.39
CA ALA A 261 2.36 1.70 11.07
C ALA A 261 3.50 0.75 11.44
N GLU A 262 3.40 0.15 12.62
CA GLU A 262 4.29 -0.92 13.05
C GLU A 262 3.48 -2.17 13.34
N PHE A 263 4.04 -3.32 12.99
CA PHE A 263 3.42 -4.61 13.23
C PHE A 263 4.50 -5.70 13.26
N ASP A 264 4.14 -6.81 13.90
CA ASP A 264 5.01 -7.98 13.97
C ASP A 264 4.69 -8.94 12.83
N MET A 265 5.72 -9.58 12.29
CA MET A 265 5.61 -10.68 11.35
C MET A 265 6.28 -11.93 11.92
N ASP A 266 5.62 -13.08 11.80
CA ASP A 266 6.16 -14.40 12.11
C ASP A 266 6.08 -15.35 10.89
N GLU A 267 6.14 -16.66 11.10
CA GLU A 267 6.03 -17.66 10.04
C GLU A 267 4.66 -17.69 9.34
N ASN A 268 3.61 -17.17 9.98
CA ASN A 268 2.24 -17.08 9.48
C ASN A 268 1.95 -15.71 8.84
N GLY A 269 2.93 -14.80 8.82
CA GLY A 269 2.78 -13.44 8.30
C GLY A 269 2.53 -12.43 9.40
N ILE A 270 1.72 -11.41 9.12
CA ILE A 270 1.40 -10.31 10.03
C ILE A 270 0.56 -10.82 11.21
N SER A 271 0.99 -10.51 12.42
CA SER A 271 0.31 -10.89 13.66
C SER A 271 -0.87 -9.96 13.94
N HIS A 272 -2.06 -10.38 13.55
CA HIS A 272 -3.29 -9.59 13.71
C HIS A 272 -3.58 -9.24 15.17
N GLU A 273 -3.52 -10.20 16.10
CA GLU A 273 -3.81 -9.94 17.51
C GLU A 273 -2.76 -9.06 18.17
N GLY A 274 -1.50 -9.14 17.71
CA GLY A 274 -0.42 -8.25 18.15
C GLY A 274 -0.71 -6.79 17.77
N GLU A 275 -1.23 -6.57 16.56
CA GLU A 275 -1.63 -5.22 16.13
C GLU A 275 -2.85 -4.69 16.88
N LEU A 276 -3.88 -5.52 17.11
CA LEU A 276 -5.06 -5.10 17.88
C LEU A 276 -4.66 -4.59 19.28
N LEU A 277 -3.68 -5.27 19.88
CA LEU A 277 -3.14 -4.88 21.17
C LEU A 277 -2.41 -3.54 21.10
N ASP A 278 -1.44 -3.43 20.19
CA ASP A 278 -0.57 -2.25 20.10
C ASP A 278 -1.38 -1.01 19.70
N VAL A 279 -2.23 -1.12 18.67
CA VAL A 279 -3.14 -0.05 18.21
C VAL A 279 -4.20 0.27 19.27
N GLY A 280 -4.73 -0.75 19.94
CA GLY A 280 -5.72 -0.56 21.01
C GLY A 280 -5.15 0.25 22.18
N ILE A 281 -3.88 0.03 22.54
CA ILE A 281 -3.17 0.82 23.55
C ILE A 281 -2.92 2.24 23.05
N GLU A 282 -2.42 2.41 21.83
CA GLU A 282 -2.11 3.72 21.23
C GLU A 282 -3.36 4.62 21.16
N LEU A 283 -4.51 4.06 20.80
CA LEU A 283 -5.80 4.79 20.74
C LEU A 283 -6.48 4.95 22.11
N GLY A 284 -5.88 4.44 23.19
CA GLY A 284 -6.41 4.50 24.56
C GLY A 284 -7.69 3.69 24.77
N ILE A 285 -7.94 2.67 23.94
CA ILE A 285 -9.05 1.71 24.08
C ILE A 285 -8.67 0.63 25.08
N LEU A 286 -7.42 0.20 25.03
CA LEU A 286 -6.82 -0.71 26.00
C LEU A 286 -6.02 0.10 27.02
N THR A 287 -6.15 -0.28 28.28
CA THR A 287 -5.42 0.35 29.38
C THR A 287 -4.30 -0.56 29.85
N LYS A 288 -3.10 0.00 29.98
CA LYS A 288 -1.92 -0.69 30.51
C LYS A 288 -1.60 -0.17 31.92
N ALA A 289 -1.75 -1.02 32.92
CA ALA A 289 -1.39 -0.74 34.32
C ALA A 289 -0.23 -1.64 34.75
N GLY A 290 0.99 -1.12 34.68
CA GLY A 290 2.21 -1.92 34.83
C GLY A 290 2.31 -2.97 33.71
N ALA A 291 2.34 -4.26 34.10
CA ALA A 291 2.33 -5.37 33.15
C ALA A 291 0.91 -5.80 32.73
N PHE A 292 -0.14 -5.34 33.40
CA PHE A 292 -1.51 -5.79 33.12
C PHE A 292 -2.15 -4.98 32.00
N ILE A 293 -2.72 -5.69 31.02
CA ILE A 293 -3.46 -5.08 29.91
C ILE A 293 -4.94 -5.41 30.06
N ARG A 294 -5.78 -4.37 30.07
CA ARG A 294 -7.23 -4.48 30.23
C ARG A 294 -7.98 -3.82 29.09
N TRP A 295 -9.15 -4.36 28.80
CA TRP A 295 -10.17 -3.76 27.95
C TRP A 295 -11.43 -3.52 28.78
N GLY A 296 -11.65 -2.26 29.17
CA GLY A 296 -12.63 -1.95 30.21
C GLY A 296 -12.30 -2.68 31.52
N GLU A 297 -13.22 -3.51 32.00
CA GLU A 297 -13.03 -4.32 33.21
C GLU A 297 -12.33 -5.65 32.95
N THR A 298 -12.35 -6.13 31.69
CA THR A 298 -11.79 -7.43 31.31
C THR A 298 -10.27 -7.39 31.31
N LEU A 299 -9.64 -8.33 32.02
CA LEU A 299 -8.20 -8.52 31.97
C LEU A 299 -7.83 -9.40 30.77
N LEU A 300 -7.09 -8.85 29.81
CA LEU A 300 -6.62 -9.61 28.64
C LEU A 300 -5.39 -10.45 28.99
N GLY A 301 -4.51 -9.93 29.84
CA GLY A 301 -3.34 -10.69 30.29
C GLY A 301 -2.32 -9.86 31.05
N GLN A 302 -1.36 -10.56 31.66
CA GLN A 302 -0.16 -9.98 32.24
C GLN A 302 0.98 -10.06 31.22
N GLY A 303 1.26 -8.93 30.58
CA GLY A 303 2.23 -8.80 29.50
C GLY A 303 1.64 -9.04 28.11
N ARG A 304 2.43 -8.71 27.09
CA ARG A 304 2.04 -8.74 25.67
C ARG A 304 1.70 -10.16 25.19
N ALA A 305 2.55 -11.13 25.50
CA ALA A 305 2.35 -12.52 25.06
C ALA A 305 1.06 -13.13 25.61
N ALA A 306 0.75 -12.91 26.89
CA ALA A 306 -0.48 -13.42 27.50
C ALA A 306 -1.74 -12.78 26.89
N ALA A 307 -1.72 -11.47 26.63
CA ALA A 307 -2.84 -10.77 26.00
C ALA A 307 -3.07 -11.22 24.55
N ILE A 308 -2.00 -11.46 23.79
CA ILE A 308 -2.09 -12.04 22.43
C ILE A 308 -2.69 -13.44 22.51
N GLY A 309 -2.25 -14.29 23.44
CA GLY A 309 -2.82 -15.61 23.66
C GLY A 309 -4.32 -15.57 23.93
N TYR A 310 -4.77 -14.67 24.82
CA TYR A 310 -6.19 -14.47 25.10
C TYR A 310 -6.99 -14.12 23.85
N LEU A 311 -6.50 -13.20 23.01
CA LEU A 311 -7.18 -12.79 21.78
C LEU A 311 -7.23 -13.92 20.74
N LYS A 312 -6.18 -14.72 20.63
CA LYS A 312 -6.16 -15.91 19.76
C LYS A 312 -7.17 -16.96 20.21
N ASP A 313 -7.29 -17.17 21.52
CA ASP A 313 -8.24 -18.13 22.11
C ASP A 313 -9.69 -17.64 22.07
N ASN A 314 -9.91 -16.33 21.86
CA ASN A 314 -11.24 -15.70 21.86
C ASN A 314 -11.51 -14.86 20.59
N PRO A 315 -11.67 -15.48 19.40
CA PRO A 315 -11.83 -14.74 18.13
C PRO A 315 -12.99 -13.74 18.11
N LYS A 316 -14.10 -14.04 18.79
CA LYS A 316 -15.26 -13.13 18.87
C LYS A 316 -14.92 -11.83 19.61
N GLU A 317 -14.10 -11.90 20.66
CA GLU A 317 -13.64 -10.72 21.38
C GLU A 317 -12.63 -9.94 20.54
N SER A 318 -11.75 -10.63 19.80
CA SER A 318 -10.81 -10.00 18.84
C SER A 318 -11.54 -9.20 17.76
N GLU A 319 -12.56 -9.79 17.13
CA GLU A 319 -13.40 -9.08 16.14
C GLU A 319 -14.11 -7.86 16.74
N LYS A 320 -14.56 -7.97 17.99
CA LYS A 320 -15.23 -6.87 18.69
C LYS A 320 -14.25 -5.76 19.03
N LEU A 321 -13.04 -6.09 19.48
CA LEU A 321 -11.96 -5.13 19.72
C LEU A 321 -11.56 -4.42 18.43
N GLU A 322 -11.43 -5.15 17.31
CA GLU A 322 -11.17 -4.55 16.00
C GLU A 322 -12.26 -3.53 15.61
N LYS A 323 -13.54 -3.89 15.79
CA LYS A 323 -14.66 -2.97 15.51
C LYS A 323 -14.58 -1.71 16.36
N ASP A 324 -14.25 -1.84 17.64
CA ASP A 324 -14.09 -0.71 18.55
C ASP A 324 -12.90 0.17 18.15
N ILE A 325 -11.77 -0.43 17.74
CA ILE A 325 -10.59 0.28 17.19
C ILE A 325 -10.97 1.08 15.95
N ARG A 326 -11.59 0.44 14.95
CA ARG A 326 -12.00 1.12 13.71
C ARG A 326 -13.04 2.20 13.96
N ALA A 327 -13.93 2.02 14.93
CA ALA A 327 -14.95 3.00 15.30
C ALA A 327 -14.39 4.19 16.09
N ALA A 328 -13.30 4.00 16.83
CA ALA A 328 -12.64 5.06 17.60
C ALA A 328 -11.67 5.90 16.75
N TRP A 329 -11.07 5.30 15.73
CA TRP A 329 -10.12 5.97 14.87
C TRP A 329 -10.74 7.16 14.12
N GLY A 330 -10.01 8.29 14.07
CA GLY A 330 -10.48 9.53 13.47
C GLY A 330 -11.52 10.31 14.30
N LYS A 331 -11.92 9.79 15.48
CA LYS A 331 -12.72 10.57 16.44
C LYS A 331 -11.83 11.38 17.36
N LYS A 332 -12.39 12.47 17.88
CA LYS A 332 -11.74 13.28 18.91
C LYS A 332 -11.81 12.56 20.26
N ASP A 333 -10.70 12.56 20.98
CA ASP A 333 -10.65 12.14 22.37
C ASP A 333 -11.29 13.18 23.31
N LYS A 334 -11.21 12.92 24.63
CA LYS A 334 -11.78 13.80 25.67
C LYS A 334 -11.10 15.18 25.70
N ASP A 335 -9.89 15.30 25.15
CA ASP A 335 -9.10 16.52 25.10
C ASP A 335 -9.19 17.22 23.73
N GLY A 336 -10.04 16.72 22.83
CA GLY A 336 -10.28 17.28 21.50
C GLY A 336 -9.23 16.93 20.44
N LYS A 337 -8.25 16.07 20.75
CA LYS A 337 -7.24 15.57 19.80
C LYS A 337 -7.79 14.40 18.99
N GLU A 338 -7.48 14.35 17.70
CA GLU A 338 -7.86 13.20 16.86
C GLU A 338 -7.07 11.96 17.27
N ARG A 339 -7.78 10.85 17.50
CA ARG A 339 -7.17 9.54 17.72
C ARG A 339 -6.70 8.98 16.39
N LEU A 340 -5.44 9.23 16.07
CA LEU A 340 -4.78 8.74 14.89
C LEU A 340 -3.68 7.76 15.31
N VAL A 341 -3.53 6.70 14.53
CA VAL A 341 -2.30 5.90 14.55
C VAL A 341 -1.24 6.77 13.89
N VAL A 342 -0.36 7.31 14.70
CA VAL A 342 0.77 8.10 14.23
C VAL A 342 1.96 7.46 14.91
N GLY A 343 2.52 6.42 14.27
CA GLY A 343 3.86 5.97 14.64
C GLY A 343 4.73 7.21 14.80
N GLU A 344 5.45 7.30 15.92
CA GLU A 344 6.18 8.51 16.30
C GLU A 344 7.02 9.00 15.11
N GLU A 345 6.82 10.24 14.67
CA GLU A 345 7.73 10.86 13.70
C GLU A 345 9.14 10.79 14.30
N GLU A 346 9.99 9.93 13.74
CA GLU A 346 11.43 10.14 13.83
C GLU A 346 11.65 11.59 13.37
N LYS A 347 12.18 12.42 14.28
CA LYS A 347 12.71 13.73 13.89
C LYS A 347 13.74 13.44 12.81
N ASP A 348 13.37 13.67 11.57
CA ASP A 348 14.32 13.65 10.47
C ASP A 348 15.47 14.56 10.89
N GLU A 349 16.67 14.00 11.10
CA GLU A 349 17.92 14.77 11.15
C GLU A 349 18.20 15.31 9.74
N VAL A 350 17.30 16.15 9.25
CA VAL A 350 17.53 16.98 8.07
C VAL A 350 17.65 18.38 8.61
N GLY A 351 18.91 18.79 8.76
CA GLY A 351 19.31 20.11 9.20
C GLY A 351 18.47 21.18 8.51
N ASN A 352 17.97 22.08 9.35
CA ASN A 352 17.27 23.29 8.98
C ASN A 352 18.22 24.19 8.16
N GLY A 353 18.35 23.90 6.87
CA GLY A 353 19.01 24.74 5.89
C GLY A 353 18.03 25.80 5.40
N ALA A 354 17.70 26.75 6.28
CA ALA A 354 17.04 27.98 5.86
C ALA A 354 17.87 28.59 4.72
N ALA A 355 17.24 28.77 3.57
CA ALA A 355 17.79 29.57 2.48
C ALA A 355 18.00 30.99 3.02
N VAL A 356 19.23 31.30 3.40
CA VAL A 356 19.68 32.69 3.55
C VAL A 356 19.77 33.22 2.12
N VAL A 357 18.74 33.94 1.72
CA VAL A 357 18.83 34.91 0.64
C VAL A 357 19.69 36.04 1.19
N GLU A 358 20.98 36.02 0.86
CA GLU A 358 21.82 37.20 1.03
C GLU A 358 21.76 38.00 -0.28
N GLU A 359 20.98 39.07 -0.24
CA GLU A 359 21.07 40.17 -1.18
C GLU A 359 22.35 40.99 -0.93
N ALA A 360 22.92 41.44 -2.04
CA ALA A 360 23.72 42.67 -2.21
C ALA A 360 25.18 42.71 -1.72
N GLY A 361 26.07 42.95 -2.68
CA GLY A 361 27.48 43.29 -2.54
C GLY A 361 28.18 43.28 -3.89
#